data_AF-A0AAE1HS17-F1
#
_entry.id   AF-A0AAE1HS17-F1
#
_cell.length_a   1.000
_cell.length_b   1.000
_cell.length_c   1.000
_cell.angle_alpha   90.00
_cell.angle_beta   90.00
_cell.angle_gamma   90.00
#
_symmetry.space_group_name_H-M   'P 1'
#
loop_
_entity.id
_entity.type
_entity.pdbx_description
1 polymer ?
#
loop_
_entity_poly.entity_id
_entity_poly.type
_entity_poly.pdbx_seq_one_letter_code
_entity_poly.pdbx_strand_id
1 'polypeptide(L)'
;MFGLFIRYRTLRVASVQITSADATRDNIDVQKSFDVIRHEMTEYKYTQHQTTQVTRNNVYMSKLNTILLQIVSNELAIRTALSDCRRGVLSLEVVPVERLTEKIDQLMSLAPYRGFQLAVENVEQLYLEKLTTCQLTDEKLKVWLKIPLKTVNTEWKIISFWPIPFAWEETLCRLFQGTEPVLAATNKDVVVPLTGPELKHCKENNVCQVPRIEGSYTTVGQCLRDFYSGRTAAELAKSCPFHCKHSSTPEILQLAADQFIVASAGSHAISVRCGKFVTRQNSLGFGSFRFTVPGNCTLSIDNNVAVNKRVTMPRSASTVHGVEFVLPAVWTTRLNVELDSIRDFPNAPKFVNDDKILNSSWPLHTTTFLEPDSLPAVNIKE
;
A
#
# COMPACT_ATOMS: atom_id res chain seq x y z
N MET A 1 -13.90 -12.78 12.18
CA MET A 1 -13.99 -11.34 12.49
C MET A 1 -12.69 -10.71 12.00
N PHE A 2 -12.74 -10.00 10.88
CA PHE A 2 -11.56 -9.41 10.22
C PHE A 2 -11.64 -7.88 10.33
N GLY A 3 -10.58 -7.23 10.83
CA GLY A 3 -10.52 -5.78 10.96
C GLY A 3 -10.29 -5.14 9.59
N LEU A 4 -11.23 -4.33 9.14
CA LEU A 4 -11.19 -3.65 7.84
C LEU A 4 -10.60 -2.24 8.03
N PHE A 5 -9.39 -2.00 7.51
CA PHE A 5 -8.84 -0.64 7.38
C PHE A 5 -8.95 -0.20 5.92
N ILE A 6 -9.75 0.84 5.67
CA ILE A 6 -10.05 1.35 4.33
C ILE A 6 -9.19 2.59 4.05
N ARG A 7 -8.30 2.53 3.05
CA ARG A 7 -7.67 3.69 2.40
C ARG A 7 -7.57 3.48 0.88
N TYR A 8 -7.72 4.58 0.12
CA TYR A 8 -8.30 4.60 -1.23
C TYR A 8 -7.31 4.73 -2.42
N ARG A 9 -7.85 4.40 -3.61
CA ARG A 9 -7.51 4.75 -5.02
C ARG A 9 -6.48 3.90 -5.77
N THR A 10 -6.90 3.46 -6.96
CA THR A 10 -6.27 2.39 -7.76
C THR A 10 -6.17 2.76 -9.24
N LEU A 11 -5.06 2.39 -9.90
CA LEU A 11 -4.65 2.96 -11.19
C LEU A 11 -4.40 2.01 -12.35
N ARG A 12 -4.78 2.47 -13.54
CA ARG A 12 -4.00 2.38 -14.77
C ARG A 12 -2.98 3.51 -14.82
N VAL A 13 -1.74 3.20 -15.16
CA VAL A 13 -0.73 4.22 -15.46
C VAL A 13 -0.77 4.53 -16.96
N ALA A 14 -0.92 5.80 -17.32
CA ALA A 14 -0.56 6.32 -18.64
C ALA A 14 0.73 7.14 -18.48
N SER A 15 1.75 6.93 -19.30
CA SER A 15 2.95 7.76 -19.24
C SER A 15 2.77 8.96 -20.14
N VAL A 16 2.78 10.16 -19.57
CA VAL A 16 2.98 11.39 -20.34
C VAL A 16 4.46 11.70 -20.27
N GLN A 17 5.12 11.62 -21.43
CA GLN A 17 6.47 12.15 -21.57
C GLN A 17 6.36 13.66 -21.72
N ILE A 18 6.89 14.39 -20.74
CA ILE A 18 7.07 15.83 -20.80
C ILE A 18 8.56 16.05 -20.99
N THR A 19 8.99 16.12 -22.24
CA THR A 19 10.32 16.63 -22.53
C THR A 19 10.39 18.08 -22.06
N SER A 20 11.43 18.48 -21.33
CA SER A 20 11.70 19.91 -21.17
C SER A 20 11.92 20.61 -22.53
N ALA A 21 12.05 19.86 -23.63
CA ALA A 21 12.02 20.40 -24.98
C ALA A 21 10.63 20.90 -25.43
N ASP A 22 9.53 20.34 -24.92
CA ASP A 22 8.20 20.91 -25.15
C ASP A 22 7.91 22.02 -24.14
N ALA A 23 8.80 22.21 -23.14
CA ALA A 23 8.84 23.32 -22.19
C ALA A 23 9.70 24.48 -22.69
N THR A 24 10.15 24.42 -23.93
CA THR A 24 10.99 25.45 -24.51
C THR A 24 10.36 25.96 -25.81
N ARG A 25 9.74 27.14 -25.72
CA ARG A 25 9.98 28.15 -26.74
C ARG A 25 9.81 29.59 -26.28
N ASP A 26 9.02 29.84 -25.23
CA ASP A 26 8.71 31.22 -24.84
C ASP A 26 9.39 31.76 -23.57
N ASN A 27 9.99 30.91 -22.70
CA ASN A 27 10.57 31.43 -21.45
C ASN A 27 11.96 30.92 -21.02
N ILE A 28 12.51 29.87 -21.65
CA ILE A 28 13.79 29.30 -21.21
C ILE A 28 14.60 28.91 -22.44
N ASP A 29 15.24 29.88 -23.06
CA ASP A 29 16.24 29.62 -24.08
C ASP A 29 17.51 30.36 -23.68
N VAL A 30 18.31 29.70 -22.84
CA VAL A 30 19.60 30.18 -22.36
C VAL A 30 20.55 30.43 -23.55
N GLN A 31 20.40 29.68 -24.65
CA GLN A 31 21.15 29.88 -25.89
C GLN A 31 20.72 31.17 -26.59
N LYS A 32 19.41 31.45 -26.70
CA LYS A 32 18.92 32.77 -27.13
C LYS A 32 19.38 33.89 -26.21
N SER A 33 19.42 33.68 -24.89
CA SER A 33 19.97 34.69 -23.98
C SER A 33 21.45 34.96 -24.27
N PHE A 34 22.27 33.94 -24.54
CA PHE A 34 23.65 34.12 -24.98
C PHE A 34 23.78 34.75 -26.36
N ASP A 35 22.91 34.42 -27.30
CA ASP A 35 22.89 35.01 -28.65
C ASP A 35 22.39 36.45 -28.64
N VAL A 36 21.44 36.80 -27.78
CA VAL A 36 20.99 38.16 -27.49
C VAL A 36 22.10 38.96 -26.81
N ILE A 37 22.80 38.39 -25.82
CA ILE A 37 24.00 39.03 -25.23
C ILE A 37 25.07 39.25 -26.30
N ARG A 38 25.32 38.27 -27.17
CA ARG A 38 26.32 38.38 -28.23
C ARG A 38 25.92 39.43 -29.27
N HIS A 39 24.64 39.49 -29.64
CA HIS A 39 24.09 40.47 -30.57
C HIS A 39 24.10 41.89 -29.98
N GLU A 40 23.64 42.07 -28.74
CA GLU A 40 23.67 43.35 -28.03
C GLU A 40 25.11 43.82 -27.74
N MET A 41 26.06 42.90 -27.44
CA MET A 41 27.49 43.24 -27.35
C MET A 41 28.08 43.69 -28.69
N THR A 42 27.54 43.18 -29.81
CA THR A 42 27.97 43.57 -31.16
C THR A 42 27.41 44.95 -31.53
N GLU A 43 26.14 45.24 -31.17
CA GLU A 43 25.57 46.60 -31.29
C GLU A 43 26.27 47.62 -30.39
N TYR A 44 26.69 47.24 -29.18
CA TYR A 44 27.45 48.12 -28.27
C TYR A 44 28.79 48.56 -28.87
N LYS A 45 29.51 47.65 -29.54
CA LYS A 45 30.73 48.01 -30.28
C LYS A 45 30.45 49.02 -31.40
N TYR A 46 29.26 48.99 -31.98
CA TYR A 46 28.84 49.86 -33.07
C TYR A 46 28.33 51.24 -32.59
N THR A 47 27.73 51.31 -31.40
CA THR A 47 27.08 52.52 -30.85
C THR A 47 27.96 53.37 -29.93
N GLN A 48 29.23 53.00 -29.72
CA GLN A 48 30.22 53.79 -28.98
C GLN A 48 30.45 55.21 -29.53
N HIS A 49 29.95 55.54 -30.72
CA HIS A 49 30.24 56.82 -31.34
C HIS A 49 29.30 57.99 -31.01
N GLN A 50 28.11 57.81 -30.42
CA GLN A 50 27.23 58.96 -30.18
C GLN A 50 26.38 58.81 -28.90
N THR A 51 26.47 59.82 -28.01
CA THR A 51 25.67 60.20 -26.81
C THR A 51 25.95 59.60 -25.41
N THR A 52 25.98 60.55 -24.45
CA THR A 52 26.04 60.53 -22.97
C THR A 52 26.16 59.19 -22.24
N GLN A 53 27.37 58.93 -21.74
CA GLN A 53 27.82 57.65 -21.18
C GLN A 53 27.11 57.19 -19.88
N VAL A 54 26.62 58.09 -19.03
CA VAL A 54 26.20 57.70 -17.65
C VAL A 54 24.82 57.02 -17.63
N THR A 55 23.81 57.56 -18.31
CA THR A 55 22.45 57.00 -18.30
C THR A 55 22.34 55.70 -19.11
N ARG A 56 23.14 55.55 -20.18
CA ARG A 56 23.23 54.30 -20.94
C ARG A 56 23.87 53.19 -20.11
N ASN A 57 24.98 53.46 -19.41
CA ASN A 57 25.65 52.46 -18.58
C ASN A 57 24.71 51.86 -17.52
N ASN A 58 23.83 52.67 -16.92
CA ASN A 58 22.85 52.18 -15.94
C ASN A 58 21.79 51.24 -16.55
N VAL A 59 21.30 51.53 -17.76
CA VAL A 59 20.33 50.67 -18.47
C VAL A 59 20.98 49.34 -18.90
N TYR A 60 22.22 49.38 -19.38
CA TYR A 60 22.97 48.16 -19.76
C TYR A 60 23.30 47.27 -18.56
N MET A 61 23.78 47.87 -17.45
CA MET A 61 24.05 47.11 -16.23
C MET A 61 22.76 46.51 -15.64
N SER A 62 21.63 47.21 -15.75
CA SER A 62 20.32 46.67 -15.35
C SER A 62 19.95 45.43 -16.18
N LYS A 63 20.03 45.52 -17.52
CA LYS A 63 19.77 44.37 -18.42
C LYS A 63 20.69 43.18 -18.15
N LEU A 64 22.00 43.41 -17.99
CA LEU A 64 22.97 42.36 -17.67
C LEU A 64 22.67 41.70 -16.32
N ASN A 65 22.29 42.48 -15.30
CA ASN A 65 21.87 41.94 -14.02
C ASN A 65 20.58 41.12 -14.14
N THR A 66 19.59 41.56 -14.92
CA THR A 66 18.37 40.77 -15.19
C THR A 66 18.70 39.44 -15.86
N ILE A 67 19.58 39.44 -16.87
CA ILE A 67 20.01 38.23 -17.56
C ILE A 67 20.76 37.28 -16.62
N LEU A 68 21.69 37.81 -15.82
CA LEU A 68 22.43 37.02 -14.83
C LEU A 68 21.49 36.40 -13.80
N LEU A 69 20.54 37.18 -13.27
CA LEU A 69 19.51 36.69 -12.35
C LEU A 69 18.65 35.61 -13.00
N GLN A 70 18.30 35.76 -14.29
CA GLN A 70 17.57 34.72 -15.03
C GLN A 70 18.38 33.44 -15.15
N ILE A 71 19.68 33.52 -15.46
CA ILE A 71 20.56 32.35 -15.56
C ILE A 71 20.67 31.64 -14.21
N VAL A 72 20.92 32.39 -13.13
CA VAL A 72 21.02 31.83 -11.77
C VAL A 72 19.69 31.20 -11.33
N SER A 73 18.57 31.86 -11.62
CA SER A 73 17.23 31.34 -11.34
C SER A 73 16.97 30.03 -12.10
N ASN A 74 17.29 29.98 -13.39
CA ASN A 74 17.13 28.78 -14.22
C ASN A 74 17.99 27.61 -13.71
N GLU A 75 19.25 27.87 -13.35
CA GLU A 75 20.14 26.85 -12.80
C GLU A 75 19.62 26.30 -11.46
N LEU A 76 19.09 27.17 -10.60
CA LEU A 76 18.45 26.76 -9.35
C LEU A 76 17.19 25.93 -9.59
N ALA A 77 16.34 26.34 -10.52
CA ALA A 77 15.13 25.62 -10.90
C ALA A 77 15.46 24.21 -11.42
N ILE A 78 16.48 24.06 -12.27
CA ILE A 78 16.93 22.76 -12.78
C ILE A 78 17.46 21.89 -11.65
N ARG A 79 18.26 22.44 -10.72
CA ARG A 79 18.78 21.69 -9.57
C ARG A 79 17.67 21.21 -8.64
N THR A 80 16.70 22.07 -8.36
CA THR A 80 15.51 21.72 -7.59
C THR A 80 14.72 20.63 -8.30
N ALA A 81 14.48 20.76 -9.60
CA ALA A 81 13.75 19.75 -10.37
C ALA A 81 14.46 18.39 -10.45
N LEU A 82 15.79 18.38 -10.54
CA LEU A 82 16.59 17.15 -10.46
C LEU A 82 16.48 16.51 -9.07
N SER A 83 16.50 17.32 -8.01
CA SER A 83 16.31 16.85 -6.64
C SER A 83 14.91 16.26 -6.43
N ASP A 84 13.87 16.96 -6.89
CA ASP A 84 12.47 16.52 -6.86
C ASP A 84 12.30 15.21 -7.62
N CYS A 85 12.82 15.14 -8.84
CA CYS A 85 12.74 13.96 -9.66
C CYS A 85 13.49 12.76 -9.04
N ARG A 86 14.67 12.96 -8.44
CA ARG A 86 15.39 11.88 -7.73
C ARG A 86 14.55 11.31 -6.57
N ARG A 87 13.67 12.12 -5.99
CA ARG A 87 12.68 11.69 -4.99
C ARG A 87 11.41 11.08 -5.62
N GLY A 88 11.32 11.04 -6.94
CA GLY A 88 10.19 10.54 -7.72
C GLY A 88 9.07 11.57 -7.93
N VAL A 89 9.29 12.84 -7.58
CA VAL A 89 8.26 13.88 -7.53
C VAL A 89 8.42 14.87 -8.69
N LEU A 90 7.31 15.43 -9.16
CA LEU A 90 7.30 16.44 -10.22
C LEU A 90 7.59 17.83 -9.64
N SER A 91 8.40 18.62 -10.33
CA SER A 91 8.73 19.99 -9.91
C SER A 91 7.81 21.01 -10.57
N LEU A 92 7.20 21.87 -9.77
CA LEU A 92 6.37 23.00 -10.24
C LEU A 92 7.17 24.00 -11.07
N GLU A 93 8.46 24.15 -10.78
CA GLU A 93 9.37 25.07 -11.47
C GLU A 93 9.59 24.71 -12.95
N VAL A 94 9.56 23.41 -13.28
CA VAL A 94 9.81 22.91 -14.64
C VAL A 94 8.52 22.58 -15.38
N VAL A 95 7.49 22.16 -14.63
CA VAL A 95 6.17 21.85 -15.19
C VAL A 95 5.11 22.55 -14.34
N PRO A 96 4.64 23.75 -14.73
CA PRO A 96 3.54 24.43 -14.06
C PRO A 96 2.22 23.65 -14.17
N VAL A 97 1.31 23.88 -13.22
CA VAL A 97 0.04 23.14 -13.10
C VAL A 97 -0.84 23.34 -14.33
N GLU A 98 -0.89 24.56 -14.87
CA GLU A 98 -1.72 24.92 -16.03
C GLU A 98 -1.31 24.11 -17.26
N ARG A 99 0.01 23.96 -17.44
CA ARG A 99 0.57 23.23 -18.57
C ARG A 99 0.41 21.72 -18.42
N LEU A 100 0.51 21.21 -17.20
CA LEU A 100 0.21 19.80 -16.94
C LEU A 100 -1.28 19.51 -17.18
N THR A 101 -2.16 20.41 -16.76
CA THR A 101 -3.62 20.31 -16.95
C THR A 101 -3.96 20.26 -18.43
N GLU A 102 -3.43 21.18 -19.24
CA GLU A 102 -3.64 21.18 -20.70
C GLU A 102 -3.19 19.86 -21.35
N LYS A 103 -2.01 19.34 -20.96
CA LYS A 103 -1.49 18.07 -21.49
C LYS A 103 -2.33 16.87 -21.06
N ILE A 104 -2.87 16.88 -19.84
CA ILE A 104 -3.78 15.84 -19.37
C ILE A 104 -5.10 15.93 -20.14
N ASP A 105 -5.67 17.10 -20.34
CA ASP A 105 -6.93 17.26 -21.09
C ASP A 105 -6.77 16.79 -22.54
N GLN A 106 -5.65 17.14 -23.18
CA GLN A 106 -5.27 16.61 -24.49
C GLN A 106 -5.19 15.08 -24.48
N LEU A 107 -4.51 14.48 -23.49
CA LEU A 107 -4.41 13.02 -23.35
C LEU A 107 -5.79 12.39 -23.19
N MET A 108 -6.63 12.93 -22.30
CA MET A 108 -7.95 12.40 -21.99
C MET A 108 -8.93 12.48 -23.17
N SER A 109 -8.68 13.39 -24.13
CA SER A 109 -9.47 13.50 -25.36
C SER A 109 -9.23 12.37 -26.38
N LEU A 110 -8.10 11.65 -26.27
CA LEU A 110 -7.72 10.62 -27.25
C LEU A 110 -8.58 9.36 -27.12
N ALA A 111 -8.88 8.73 -28.26
CA ALA A 111 -9.74 7.54 -28.33
C ALA A 111 -9.36 6.40 -27.36
N PRO A 112 -8.08 6.05 -27.13
CA PRO A 112 -7.70 4.98 -26.21
C PRO A 112 -8.02 5.25 -24.73
N TYR A 113 -8.20 6.53 -24.37
CA TYR A 113 -8.49 6.97 -22.99
C TYR A 113 -9.96 7.30 -22.75
N ARG A 114 -10.82 7.10 -23.76
CA ARG A 114 -12.27 7.15 -23.58
C ARG A 114 -12.70 6.09 -22.56
N GLY A 115 -13.47 6.51 -21.56
CA GLY A 115 -13.90 5.64 -20.46
C GLY A 115 -12.91 5.56 -19.29
N PHE A 116 -11.84 6.36 -19.31
CA PHE A 116 -10.97 6.59 -18.16
C PHE A 116 -11.15 8.00 -17.60
N GLN A 117 -10.75 8.18 -16.35
CA GLN A 117 -10.63 9.47 -15.68
C GLN A 117 -9.37 9.48 -14.82
N LEU A 118 -8.92 10.66 -14.40
CA LEU A 118 -7.88 10.74 -13.37
C LEU A 118 -8.35 10.03 -12.10
N ALA A 119 -7.41 9.34 -11.47
CA ALA A 119 -7.66 8.69 -10.19
C ALA A 119 -7.39 9.60 -9.00
N VAL A 120 -6.67 10.72 -9.19
CA VAL A 120 -6.55 11.83 -8.25
C VAL A 120 -7.74 12.78 -8.38
N GLU A 121 -8.01 13.61 -7.36
CA GLU A 121 -9.13 14.56 -7.40
C GLU A 121 -8.83 15.77 -8.27
N ASN A 122 -7.57 16.21 -8.25
CA ASN A 122 -7.10 17.37 -8.98
C ASN A 122 -5.68 17.13 -9.50
N VAL A 123 -5.22 17.98 -10.41
CA VAL A 123 -3.91 17.83 -11.08
C VAL A 123 -2.77 18.12 -10.10
N GLU A 124 -2.99 18.99 -9.12
CA GLU A 124 -2.02 19.39 -8.09
C GLU A 124 -1.57 18.21 -7.22
N GLN A 125 -2.47 17.25 -6.95
CA GLN A 125 -2.12 16.03 -6.23
C GLN A 125 -1.01 15.24 -6.93
N LEU A 126 -0.85 15.34 -8.26
CA LEU A 126 0.22 14.64 -8.99
C LEU A 126 1.63 15.10 -8.59
N TYR A 127 1.77 16.32 -8.05
CA TYR A 127 3.04 16.87 -7.54
C TYR A 127 3.39 16.37 -6.14
N LEU A 128 2.49 15.65 -5.46
CA LEU A 128 2.74 15.03 -4.17
C LEU A 128 3.09 13.55 -4.28
N GLU A 129 2.85 12.95 -5.45
CA GLU A 129 3.00 11.52 -5.67
C GLU A 129 4.36 11.16 -6.30
N LYS A 130 4.88 9.98 -5.93
CA LYS A 130 6.14 9.44 -6.47
C LYS A 130 5.95 8.80 -7.85
N LEU A 131 5.49 9.59 -8.82
CA LEU A 131 5.09 9.15 -10.16
C LEU A 131 6.03 9.63 -11.28
N THR A 132 7.12 10.30 -10.92
CA THR A 132 8.02 10.95 -11.87
C THR A 132 9.32 10.17 -12.00
N THR A 133 9.80 10.06 -13.24
CA THR A 133 11.17 9.63 -13.56
C THR A 133 11.79 10.66 -14.49
N CYS A 134 13.10 10.87 -14.43
CA CYS A 134 13.76 11.80 -15.31
C CYS A 134 15.13 11.30 -15.77
N GLN A 135 15.59 11.92 -16.83
CA GLN A 135 16.91 11.70 -17.42
C GLN A 135 17.47 13.07 -17.77
N LEU A 136 18.60 13.40 -17.16
CA LEU A 136 19.41 14.52 -17.60
C LEU A 136 20.25 14.09 -18.80
N THR A 137 20.21 14.89 -19.84
CA THR A 137 21.11 14.82 -21.00
C THR A 137 21.88 16.14 -21.08
N ASP A 138 22.93 16.19 -21.87
CA ASP A 138 23.79 17.39 -21.99
C ASP A 138 23.01 18.66 -22.38
N GLU A 139 21.87 18.49 -23.06
CA GLU A 139 21.06 19.60 -23.57
C GLU A 139 19.75 19.84 -22.81
N LYS A 140 19.24 18.83 -22.06
CA LYS A 140 17.88 18.91 -21.50
C LYS A 140 17.60 17.91 -20.39
N LEU A 141 16.64 18.29 -19.53
CA LEU A 141 16.01 17.42 -18.55
C LEU A 141 14.74 16.80 -19.13
N LYS A 142 14.75 15.50 -19.41
CA LYS A 142 13.53 14.78 -19.80
C LYS A 142 12.81 14.31 -18.55
N VAL A 143 11.51 14.62 -18.45
CA VAL A 143 10.67 14.20 -17.33
C VAL A 143 9.54 13.32 -17.86
N TRP A 144 9.40 12.12 -17.31
CA TRP A 144 8.28 11.25 -17.59
C TRP A 144 7.40 11.18 -16.35
N LEU A 145 6.15 11.58 -16.53
CA LEU A 145 5.15 11.52 -15.48
C LEU A 145 4.21 10.35 -15.76
N LYS A 146 4.06 9.49 -14.77
CA LYS A 146 3.07 8.41 -14.77
C LYS A 146 1.73 8.98 -14.32
N ILE A 147 0.83 9.25 -15.27
CA ILE A 147 -0.54 9.69 -15.02
C ILE A 147 -1.39 8.56 -14.45
N PRO A 148 -1.95 8.75 -13.24
CA PRO A 148 -2.82 7.79 -12.59
C PRO A 148 -4.25 7.90 -13.15
N LEU A 149 -4.68 6.90 -13.92
CA LEU A 149 -6.01 6.78 -14.52
C LEU A 149 -6.84 5.69 -13.84
N LYS A 150 -8.16 5.83 -13.78
CA LYS A 150 -9.09 4.76 -13.39
C LYS A 150 -10.22 4.67 -14.39
N THR A 151 -10.82 3.48 -14.52
CA THR A 151 -12.02 3.31 -15.34
C THR A 151 -13.17 4.12 -14.73
N VAL A 152 -13.92 4.83 -15.57
CA VAL A 152 -15.10 5.60 -15.15
C VAL A 152 -16.11 4.66 -14.46
N ASN A 153 -16.78 5.17 -13.43
CA ASN A 153 -17.75 4.43 -12.61
C ASN A 153 -17.21 3.12 -12.02
N THR A 154 -15.90 3.03 -11.80
CA THR A 154 -15.26 1.87 -11.19
C THR A 154 -14.61 2.29 -9.88
N GLU A 155 -15.10 1.71 -8.80
CA GLU A 155 -14.58 1.92 -7.47
C GLU A 155 -13.77 0.71 -7.07
N TRP A 156 -12.58 0.96 -6.54
CA TRP A 156 -11.69 -0.07 -6.06
C TRP A 156 -11.63 -0.05 -4.55
N LYS A 157 -11.56 -1.24 -3.96
CA LYS A 157 -11.43 -1.50 -2.53
C LYS A 157 -10.19 -2.36 -2.32
N ILE A 158 -9.33 -1.92 -1.41
CA ILE A 158 -8.22 -2.73 -0.93
C ILE A 158 -8.71 -3.47 0.32
N ILE A 159 -8.53 -4.78 0.33
CA ILE A 159 -8.96 -5.69 1.38
C ILE A 159 -7.73 -6.42 1.86
N SER A 160 -7.36 -6.20 3.12
CA SER A 160 -6.27 -6.93 3.74
C SER A 160 -6.79 -8.09 4.57
N PHE A 161 -6.08 -9.21 4.50
CA PHE A 161 -6.45 -10.44 5.18
C PHE A 161 -5.46 -10.72 6.30
N TRP A 162 -5.98 -10.84 7.51
CA TRP A 162 -5.19 -11.15 8.70
C TRP A 162 -5.23 -12.66 8.95
N PRO A 163 -4.14 -13.41 8.71
CA PRO A 163 -4.11 -14.84 8.97
C PRO A 163 -4.08 -15.05 10.49
N ILE A 164 -5.25 -15.33 11.05
CA ILE A 164 -5.39 -15.65 12.48
C ILE A 164 -4.69 -16.99 12.75
N PRO A 165 -3.80 -17.09 13.76
CA PRO A 165 -3.22 -18.35 14.15
C PRO A 165 -4.22 -19.22 14.92
N PHE A 166 -4.14 -20.53 14.69
CA PHE A 166 -4.96 -21.52 15.38
C PHE A 166 -4.07 -22.69 15.82
N ALA A 167 -4.30 -23.19 17.02
CA ALA A 167 -3.67 -24.41 17.50
C ALA A 167 -4.37 -25.64 16.91
N TRP A 168 -3.60 -26.67 16.65
CA TRP A 168 -4.08 -28.02 16.40
C TRP A 168 -3.08 -29.01 16.99
N GLU A 169 -3.48 -29.63 18.09
CA GLU A 169 -2.63 -30.51 18.89
C GLU A 169 -1.32 -29.78 19.27
N GLU A 170 -0.19 -30.27 18.77
CA GLU A 170 1.15 -29.72 19.03
C GLU A 170 1.64 -28.76 17.93
N THR A 171 0.73 -28.33 17.05
CA THR A 171 1.06 -27.45 15.92
C THR A 171 0.28 -26.14 15.95
N LEU A 172 0.91 -25.07 15.46
CA LEU A 172 0.26 -23.81 15.14
C LEU A 172 0.07 -23.70 13.63
N CYS A 173 -1.18 -23.48 13.21
CA CYS A 173 -1.61 -23.42 11.83
C CYS A 173 -2.06 -22.02 11.43
N ARG A 174 -1.78 -21.63 10.18
CA ARG A 174 -2.26 -20.39 9.55
C ARG A 174 -2.62 -20.63 8.08
N LEU A 175 -3.62 -19.90 7.57
CA LEU A 175 -4.00 -19.94 6.15
C LEU A 175 -2.91 -19.44 5.19
N PHE A 176 -2.02 -18.57 5.66
CA PHE A 176 -0.94 -18.00 4.86
C PHE A 176 0.33 -17.87 5.70
N GLN A 177 1.50 -18.12 5.09
CA GLN A 177 2.80 -17.77 5.66
C GLN A 177 3.32 -16.45 5.06
N GLY A 178 4.02 -15.65 5.87
CA GLY A 178 4.69 -14.44 5.41
C GLY A 178 3.89 -13.15 5.56
N THR A 179 4.02 -12.24 4.59
CA THR A 179 3.42 -10.90 4.61
C THR A 179 1.90 -10.96 4.48
N GLU A 180 1.20 -10.07 5.19
CA GLU A 180 -0.25 -9.88 5.11
C GLU A 180 -0.74 -9.85 3.65
N PRO A 181 -1.55 -10.85 3.22
CA PRO A 181 -2.11 -10.86 1.88
C PRO A 181 -3.10 -9.71 1.72
N VAL A 182 -3.03 -9.05 0.57
CA VAL A 182 -3.89 -7.92 0.22
C VAL A 182 -4.49 -8.16 -1.15
N LEU A 183 -5.73 -7.71 -1.31
CA LEU A 183 -6.53 -7.89 -2.51
C LEU A 183 -7.15 -6.56 -2.92
N ALA A 184 -7.14 -6.27 -4.21
CA ALA A 184 -7.85 -5.16 -4.79
C ALA A 184 -9.11 -5.66 -5.49
N ALA A 185 -10.28 -5.21 -5.06
CA ALA A 185 -11.57 -5.60 -5.61
C ALA A 185 -12.29 -4.39 -6.20
N THR A 186 -13.06 -4.58 -7.27
CA THR A 186 -13.93 -3.55 -7.82
C THR A 186 -15.39 -3.73 -7.41
N ASN A 187 -16.19 -2.67 -7.56
CA ASN A 187 -17.65 -2.76 -7.56
C ASN A 187 -18.24 -3.57 -8.75
N LYS A 188 -17.40 -4.06 -9.67
CA LYS A 188 -17.77 -4.89 -10.82
C LYS A 188 -17.18 -6.31 -10.73
N ASP A 189 -16.88 -6.78 -9.52
CA ASP A 189 -16.41 -8.14 -9.24
C ASP A 189 -15.04 -8.52 -9.84
N VAL A 190 -14.27 -7.56 -10.36
CA VAL A 190 -12.86 -7.78 -10.69
C VAL A 190 -12.03 -7.80 -9.41
N VAL A 191 -11.20 -8.83 -9.25
CA VAL A 191 -10.43 -9.10 -8.03
C VAL A 191 -8.97 -9.42 -8.38
N VAL A 192 -8.04 -8.69 -7.80
CA VAL A 192 -6.61 -8.81 -8.09
C VAL A 192 -5.82 -8.91 -6.78
N PRO A 193 -5.11 -10.02 -6.50
CA PRO A 193 -4.21 -10.10 -5.36
C PRO A 193 -3.02 -9.15 -5.56
N LEU A 194 -2.57 -8.50 -4.48
CA LEU A 194 -1.41 -7.61 -4.48
C LEU A 194 -0.26 -8.28 -3.73
N THR A 195 0.90 -8.34 -4.36
CA THR A 195 2.07 -9.03 -3.84
C THR A 195 3.31 -8.14 -3.88
N GLY A 196 4.24 -8.38 -2.94
CA GLY A 196 5.58 -7.76 -2.88
C GLY A 196 5.65 -6.28 -3.30
N PRO A 197 6.14 -5.94 -4.53
CA PRO A 197 6.28 -4.57 -5.00
C PRO A 197 4.98 -3.77 -5.10
N GLU A 198 3.87 -4.41 -5.49
CA GLU A 198 2.57 -3.74 -5.65
C GLU A 198 2.06 -3.26 -4.29
N LEU A 199 2.11 -4.15 -3.30
CA LEU A 199 1.73 -3.83 -1.93
C LEU A 199 2.60 -2.72 -1.34
N LYS A 200 3.91 -2.75 -1.60
CA LYS A 200 4.82 -1.69 -1.15
C LYS A 200 4.41 -0.32 -1.73
N HIS A 201 4.11 -0.27 -3.02
CA HIS A 201 3.66 0.97 -3.66
C HIS A 201 2.37 1.51 -3.04
N CYS A 202 1.42 0.62 -2.72
CA CYS A 202 0.14 1.00 -2.12
C CYS A 202 0.23 1.39 -0.64
N LYS A 203 1.30 0.97 0.07
CA LYS A 203 1.55 1.39 1.47
C LYS A 203 2.25 2.74 1.55
N GLU A 204 3.11 3.05 0.58
CA GLU A 204 3.98 4.24 0.62
C GLU A 204 3.41 5.47 -0.09
N ASN A 205 2.37 5.32 -0.92
CA ASN A 205 1.80 6.39 -1.74
C ASN A 205 0.29 6.51 -1.52
N ASN A 206 -0.30 7.67 -1.80
CA ASN A 206 -1.76 7.83 -1.72
C ASN A 206 -2.48 7.17 -2.89
N VAL A 207 -1.71 6.67 -3.87
CA VAL A 207 -2.23 6.09 -5.07
C VAL A 207 -1.61 4.72 -5.32
N CYS A 208 -2.48 3.71 -5.40
CA CYS A 208 -2.10 2.30 -5.51
C CYS A 208 -2.07 1.84 -6.97
N GLN A 209 -0.99 1.18 -7.39
CA GLN A 209 -0.91 0.56 -8.71
C GLN A 209 -1.41 -0.87 -8.61
N VAL A 210 -2.42 -1.19 -9.42
CA VAL A 210 -2.94 -2.57 -9.50
C VAL A 210 -2.57 -3.16 -10.85
N PRO A 211 -1.97 -4.35 -10.86
CA PRO A 211 -1.57 -4.99 -12.10
C PRO A 211 -2.80 -5.26 -12.96
N ARG A 212 -2.67 -4.99 -14.27
CA ARG A 212 -3.74 -5.19 -15.25
C ARG A 212 -3.94 -6.66 -15.61
N ILE A 213 -2.84 -7.40 -15.56
CA ILE A 213 -2.87 -8.84 -15.76
C ILE A 213 -3.32 -9.41 -14.43
N GLU A 214 -4.27 -10.34 -14.46
CA GLU A 214 -4.57 -11.23 -13.35
C GLU A 214 -3.32 -12.07 -13.08
N GLY A 215 -2.33 -11.45 -12.44
CA GLY A 215 -0.98 -11.92 -12.33
C GLY A 215 -0.93 -13.15 -11.46
N SER A 216 -0.57 -14.27 -12.07
CA SER A 216 -0.26 -15.57 -11.50
C SER A 216 -1.40 -16.21 -10.68
N TYR A 217 -1.84 -17.38 -11.15
CA TYR A 217 -2.59 -18.37 -10.37
C TYR A 217 -1.73 -18.89 -9.21
N THR A 218 -1.37 -18.02 -8.27
CA THR A 218 -0.81 -18.44 -7.00
C THR A 218 -1.92 -19.04 -6.15
N THR A 219 -1.60 -20.07 -5.37
CA THR A 219 -2.55 -20.68 -4.43
C THR A 219 -3.14 -19.65 -3.47
N VAL A 220 -2.30 -18.71 -3.01
CA VAL A 220 -2.74 -17.57 -2.17
C VAL A 220 -3.73 -16.70 -2.93
N GLY A 221 -3.42 -16.29 -4.16
CA GLY A 221 -4.32 -15.47 -4.98
C GLY A 221 -5.66 -16.14 -5.24
N GLN A 222 -5.68 -17.46 -5.48
CA GLN A 222 -6.91 -18.22 -5.67
C GLN A 222 -7.73 -18.28 -4.38
N CYS A 223 -7.09 -18.61 -3.26
CA CYS A 223 -7.73 -18.62 -1.95
C CYS A 223 -8.40 -17.28 -1.63
N LEU A 224 -7.72 -16.15 -1.88
CA LEU A 224 -8.28 -14.81 -1.62
C LEU A 224 -9.49 -14.50 -2.51
N ARG A 225 -9.48 -14.93 -3.78
CA ARG A 225 -10.63 -14.80 -4.69
C ARG A 225 -11.82 -15.64 -4.22
N ASP A 226 -11.56 -16.86 -3.77
CA ASP A 226 -12.59 -17.75 -3.25
C ASP A 226 -13.19 -17.20 -1.95
N PHE A 227 -12.37 -16.61 -1.08
CA PHE A 227 -12.84 -15.88 0.10
C PHE A 227 -13.70 -14.67 -0.28
N TYR A 228 -13.25 -13.86 -1.25
CA TYR A 228 -14.00 -12.67 -1.68
C TYR A 228 -15.37 -13.02 -2.27
N SER A 229 -15.43 -14.12 -3.03
CA SER A 229 -16.65 -14.58 -3.70
C SER A 229 -17.65 -15.30 -2.78
N GLY A 230 -17.33 -15.49 -1.49
CA GLY A 230 -18.24 -16.13 -0.53
C GLY A 230 -18.37 -17.64 -0.71
N ARG A 231 -17.29 -18.30 -1.15
CA ARG A 231 -17.27 -19.77 -1.28
C ARG A 231 -17.53 -20.45 0.07
N THR A 232 -18.07 -21.67 0.01
CA THR A 232 -18.30 -22.49 1.19
C THR A 232 -17.00 -22.89 1.88
N ALA A 233 -17.07 -23.25 3.16
CA ALA A 233 -15.90 -23.76 3.88
C ALA A 233 -15.29 -25.01 3.21
N ALA A 234 -16.10 -25.91 2.64
CA ALA A 234 -15.61 -27.06 1.87
C ALA A 234 -14.80 -26.64 0.62
N GLU A 235 -15.23 -25.61 -0.09
CA GLU A 235 -14.53 -25.12 -1.28
C GLU A 235 -13.24 -24.40 -0.89
N LEU A 236 -13.28 -23.56 0.14
CA LEU A 236 -12.09 -22.87 0.67
C LEU A 236 -11.06 -23.86 1.19
N ALA A 237 -11.47 -24.94 1.83
CA ALA A 237 -10.55 -26.00 2.26
C ALA A 237 -9.69 -26.54 1.11
N LYS A 238 -10.20 -26.55 -0.13
CA LYS A 238 -9.48 -27.04 -1.31
C LYS A 238 -8.52 -26.01 -1.91
N SER A 239 -8.85 -24.71 -1.82
CA SER A 239 -8.07 -23.64 -2.44
C SER A 239 -7.17 -22.88 -1.47
N CYS A 240 -7.41 -23.01 -0.17
CA CYS A 240 -6.70 -22.32 0.90
C CYS A 240 -5.92 -23.29 1.80
N PRO A 241 -4.64 -23.56 1.51
CA PRO A 241 -3.85 -24.48 2.31
C PRO A 241 -3.57 -23.89 3.69
N PHE A 242 -3.69 -24.71 4.73
CA PHE A 242 -3.17 -24.36 6.04
C PHE A 242 -1.71 -24.77 6.15
N HIS A 243 -0.89 -23.83 6.61
CA HIS A 243 0.49 -24.08 6.94
C HIS A 243 0.61 -24.25 8.45
N CYS A 244 0.92 -25.48 8.87
CA CYS A 244 1.09 -25.84 10.26
C CYS A 244 2.57 -26.05 10.57
N LYS A 245 3.02 -25.57 11.72
CA LYS A 245 4.37 -25.82 12.24
C LYS A 245 4.27 -26.29 13.68
N HIS A 246 5.12 -27.25 14.06
CA HIS A 246 5.25 -27.64 15.45
C HIS A 246 5.71 -26.44 16.29
N SER A 247 5.05 -26.19 17.41
CA SER A 247 5.39 -25.06 18.26
C SER A 247 4.85 -25.27 19.66
N SER A 248 5.73 -25.20 20.65
CA SER A 248 5.39 -25.20 22.08
C SER A 248 5.21 -23.79 22.65
N THR A 249 5.37 -22.75 21.81
CA THR A 249 5.32 -21.36 22.22
C THR A 249 3.99 -20.74 21.79
N PRO A 250 3.19 -20.20 22.73
CA PRO A 250 1.98 -19.47 22.40
C PRO A 250 2.25 -18.28 21.48
N GLU A 251 1.37 -18.10 20.51
CA GLU A 251 1.39 -16.95 19.61
C GLU A 251 0.30 -15.96 19.97
N ILE A 252 0.66 -14.67 19.98
CA ILE A 252 -0.26 -13.57 20.26
C ILE A 252 -0.34 -12.65 19.04
N LEU A 253 -1.55 -12.46 18.52
CA LEU A 253 -1.86 -11.52 17.45
C LEU A 253 -2.75 -10.41 17.99
N GLN A 254 -2.33 -9.16 17.85
CA GLN A 254 -3.16 -8.01 18.19
C GLN A 254 -4.07 -7.62 17.02
N LEU A 255 -5.39 -7.71 17.20
CA LEU A 255 -6.39 -7.34 16.19
C LEU A 255 -6.80 -5.87 16.27
N ALA A 256 -6.87 -5.33 17.50
CA ALA A 256 -7.27 -3.95 17.76
C ALA A 256 -6.52 -3.41 18.99
N ALA A 257 -6.81 -2.18 19.40
CA ALA A 257 -6.19 -1.57 20.58
C ALA A 257 -6.40 -2.38 21.87
N ASP A 258 -7.48 -3.14 21.97
CA ASP A 258 -7.89 -3.93 23.14
C ASP A 258 -8.16 -5.40 22.80
N GLN A 259 -8.08 -5.83 21.54
CA GLN A 259 -8.40 -7.19 21.12
C GLN A 259 -7.15 -7.98 20.72
N PHE A 260 -7.03 -9.18 21.28
CA PHE A 260 -5.91 -10.09 21.07
C PHE A 260 -6.42 -11.49 20.75
N ILE A 261 -5.77 -12.16 19.80
CA ILE A 261 -5.89 -13.60 19.61
C ILE A 261 -4.70 -14.25 20.28
N VAL A 262 -4.95 -15.30 21.06
CA VAL A 262 -3.92 -16.18 21.60
C VAL A 262 -4.16 -17.59 21.05
N ALA A 263 -3.17 -18.12 20.35
CA ALA A 263 -3.15 -19.50 19.86
C ALA A 263 -2.01 -20.25 20.55
N SER A 264 -2.29 -21.44 21.07
CA SER A 264 -1.34 -22.18 21.88
C SER A 264 -1.51 -23.68 21.68
N ALA A 265 -0.48 -24.29 21.09
CA ALA A 265 -0.37 -25.71 20.87
C ALA A 265 0.37 -26.32 22.07
N GLY A 266 -0.40 -26.73 23.09
CA GLY A 266 0.11 -27.18 24.39
C GLY A 266 -0.84 -26.81 25.53
N SER A 267 -0.46 -27.15 26.77
CA SER A 267 -1.20 -26.80 27.98
C SER A 267 -0.59 -25.56 28.65
N HIS A 268 -1.13 -24.38 28.34
CA HIS A 268 -0.70 -23.09 28.85
C HIS A 268 -1.84 -22.42 29.63
N ALA A 269 -1.49 -21.80 30.75
CA ALA A 269 -2.43 -21.04 31.56
C ALA A 269 -2.44 -19.58 31.09
N ILE A 270 -3.51 -19.18 30.42
CA ILE A 270 -3.71 -17.81 29.93
C ILE A 270 -4.56 -17.05 30.94
N SER A 271 -4.12 -15.86 31.32
CA SER A 271 -4.87 -15.03 32.28
C SER A 271 -4.89 -13.56 31.91
N VAL A 272 -6.04 -12.93 32.11
CA VAL A 272 -6.20 -11.48 32.01
C VAL A 272 -6.46 -10.94 33.40
N ARG A 273 -5.60 -10.02 33.84
CA ARG A 273 -5.71 -9.38 35.16
C ARG A 273 -5.99 -7.90 35.01
N CYS A 274 -7.08 -7.45 35.63
CA CYS A 274 -7.52 -6.06 35.69
C CYS A 274 -7.67 -5.67 37.17
N GLY A 275 -6.61 -5.13 37.78
CA GLY A 275 -6.60 -4.87 39.23
C GLY A 275 -6.77 -6.14 40.06
N LYS A 276 -7.95 -6.28 40.70
CA LYS A 276 -8.35 -7.46 41.50
C LYS A 276 -9.03 -8.56 40.68
N PHE A 277 -9.55 -8.24 39.50
CA PHE A 277 -10.23 -9.21 38.65
C PHE A 277 -9.21 -10.01 37.86
N VAL A 278 -9.34 -11.34 37.89
CA VAL A 278 -8.48 -12.26 37.13
C VAL A 278 -9.39 -13.24 36.40
N THR A 279 -9.36 -13.22 35.08
CA THR A 279 -9.95 -14.28 34.25
C THR A 279 -8.84 -15.25 33.88
N ARG A 280 -9.08 -16.56 34.03
CA ARG A 280 -8.14 -17.62 33.65
C ARG A 280 -8.78 -18.54 32.63
N GLN A 281 -7.99 -18.96 31.67
CA GLN A 281 -8.36 -19.92 30.65
C GLN A 281 -7.17 -20.85 30.43
N ASN A 282 -7.46 -22.14 30.27
CA ASN A 282 -6.47 -23.10 29.83
C ASN A 282 -6.57 -23.21 28.31
N SER A 283 -5.44 -23.32 27.63
CA SER A 283 -5.46 -23.69 26.22
C SER A 283 -6.11 -25.06 26.04
N LEU A 284 -6.87 -25.21 24.97
CA LEU A 284 -7.56 -26.47 24.63
C LEU A 284 -6.74 -27.36 23.70
N GLY A 285 -5.57 -26.90 23.25
CA GLY A 285 -4.77 -27.58 22.22
C GLY A 285 -5.37 -27.50 20.81
N PHE A 286 -6.55 -26.89 20.63
CA PHE A 286 -7.14 -26.61 19.32
C PHE A 286 -7.78 -25.23 19.29
N GLY A 287 -7.87 -24.63 18.09
CA GLY A 287 -8.47 -23.32 17.87
C GLY A 287 -7.65 -22.16 18.45
N SER A 288 -8.32 -21.05 18.77
CA SER A 288 -7.67 -19.90 19.42
C SER A 288 -8.65 -19.16 20.33
N PHE A 289 -8.12 -18.34 21.22
CA PHE A 289 -8.93 -17.51 22.11
C PHE A 289 -8.81 -16.04 21.71
N ARG A 290 -9.95 -15.37 21.55
CA ARG A 290 -10.04 -13.92 21.43
C ARG A 290 -10.27 -13.31 22.80
N PHE A 291 -9.31 -12.53 23.25
CA PHE A 291 -9.37 -11.75 24.47
C PHE A 291 -9.64 -10.29 24.16
N THR A 292 -10.62 -9.71 24.83
CA THR A 292 -10.79 -8.26 24.97
C THR A 292 -10.14 -7.85 26.29
N VAL A 293 -9.02 -7.13 26.22
CA VAL A 293 -8.17 -6.71 27.33
C VAL A 293 -8.28 -5.19 27.47
N PRO A 294 -9.09 -4.67 28.41
CA PRO A 294 -9.24 -3.23 28.64
C PRO A 294 -7.96 -2.52 29.11
N GLY A 295 -8.03 -1.20 29.23
CA GLY A 295 -6.95 -0.38 29.78
C GLY A 295 -6.64 -0.75 31.23
N ASN A 296 -5.37 -0.65 31.62
CA ASN A 296 -4.85 -1.03 32.94
C ASN A 296 -4.93 -2.54 33.26
N CYS A 297 -5.15 -3.37 32.23
CA CYS A 297 -5.12 -4.82 32.35
C CYS A 297 -3.82 -5.40 31.78
N THR A 298 -3.46 -6.59 32.27
CA THR A 298 -2.33 -7.38 31.79
C THR A 298 -2.81 -8.72 31.29
N LEU A 299 -2.39 -9.12 30.08
CA LEU A 299 -2.52 -10.47 29.57
C LEU A 299 -1.22 -11.21 29.90
N SER A 300 -1.34 -12.36 30.57
CA SER A 300 -0.22 -13.21 30.97
C SER A 300 -0.43 -14.63 30.48
N ILE A 301 0.67 -15.29 30.11
CA ILE A 301 0.71 -16.71 29.75
C ILE A 301 1.74 -17.39 30.65
N ASP A 302 1.33 -18.44 31.36
CA ASP A 302 2.15 -19.16 32.36
C ASP A 302 2.80 -18.23 33.38
N ASN A 303 2.03 -17.23 33.83
CA ASN A 303 2.46 -16.16 34.75
C ASN A 303 3.47 -15.16 34.17
N ASN A 304 3.92 -15.33 32.93
CA ASN A 304 4.73 -14.33 32.23
C ASN A 304 3.81 -13.27 31.61
N VAL A 305 4.10 -11.98 31.87
CA VAL A 305 3.33 -10.88 31.27
C VAL A 305 3.64 -10.80 29.79
N ALA A 306 2.63 -11.10 28.98
CA ALA A 306 2.74 -11.09 27.52
C ALA A 306 2.29 -9.75 26.92
N VAL A 307 1.28 -9.11 27.52
CA VAL A 307 0.84 -7.75 27.16
C VAL A 307 0.59 -6.93 28.42
N ASN A 308 1.15 -5.73 28.47
CA ASN A 308 1.04 -4.81 29.61
C ASN A 308 0.46 -3.46 29.16
N LYS A 309 -0.85 -3.25 29.31
CA LYS A 309 -1.53 -2.00 28.90
C LYS A 309 -1.59 -1.02 30.08
N ARG A 310 -0.49 -0.32 30.37
CA ARG A 310 -0.42 0.69 31.45
C ARG A 310 -0.74 2.14 31.01
N VAL A 311 -1.15 2.36 29.76
CA VAL A 311 -1.31 3.71 29.17
C VAL A 311 -2.70 3.91 28.58
N THR A 312 -3.14 5.17 28.59
CA THR A 312 -4.42 5.72 28.12
C THR A 312 -4.87 5.07 26.81
N MET A 313 -5.95 4.30 26.88
CA MET A 313 -6.59 3.75 25.70
C MET A 313 -7.35 4.85 24.95
N PRO A 314 -7.49 4.74 23.61
CA PRO A 314 -8.44 5.57 22.89
C PRO A 314 -9.84 5.37 23.47
N ARG A 315 -10.67 6.43 23.44
CA ARG A 315 -12.05 6.42 23.98
C ARG A 315 -12.94 5.31 23.41
N SER A 316 -12.56 4.75 22.26
CA SER A 316 -13.26 3.65 21.57
C SER A 316 -12.93 2.25 22.10
N ALA A 317 -11.98 2.09 23.02
CA ALA A 317 -11.63 0.79 23.57
C ALA A 317 -12.71 0.28 24.54
N SER A 318 -12.96 -1.02 24.50
CA SER A 318 -13.93 -1.67 25.38
C SER A 318 -13.50 -1.54 26.85
N THR A 319 -14.47 -1.21 27.71
CA THR A 319 -14.33 -1.29 29.16
C THR A 319 -14.67 -2.70 29.68
N VAL A 320 -15.25 -3.54 28.82
CA VAL A 320 -15.73 -4.88 29.15
C VAL A 320 -14.66 -5.89 28.76
N HIS A 321 -14.26 -6.69 29.75
CA HIS A 321 -13.41 -7.86 29.53
C HIS A 321 -14.24 -8.97 28.89
N GLY A 322 -13.65 -9.70 27.95
CA GLY A 322 -14.33 -10.77 27.25
C GLY A 322 -13.34 -11.82 26.77
N VAL A 323 -13.78 -13.07 26.79
CA VAL A 323 -13.05 -14.20 26.20
C VAL A 323 -14.01 -14.93 25.29
N GLU A 324 -13.58 -15.16 24.05
CA GLU A 324 -14.33 -15.97 23.09
C GLU A 324 -13.40 -17.04 22.51
N PHE A 325 -13.89 -18.27 22.42
CA PHE A 325 -13.21 -19.31 21.67
C PHE A 325 -13.50 -19.14 20.18
N VAL A 326 -12.48 -19.31 19.34
CA VAL A 326 -12.55 -19.10 17.90
C VAL A 326 -12.00 -20.34 17.19
N LEU A 327 -12.78 -20.85 16.25
CA LEU A 327 -12.43 -21.99 15.42
C LEU A 327 -12.57 -21.64 13.93
N PRO A 328 -11.65 -22.08 13.05
CA PRO A 328 -11.83 -21.94 11.61
C PRO A 328 -13.07 -22.69 11.12
N ALA A 329 -13.88 -22.04 10.28
CA ALA A 329 -15.08 -22.67 9.71
C ALA A 329 -14.76 -23.98 8.96
N VAL A 330 -13.61 -24.04 8.29
CA VAL A 330 -13.10 -25.22 7.58
C VAL A 330 -12.78 -26.41 8.49
N TRP A 331 -12.62 -26.18 9.80
CA TRP A 331 -12.39 -27.24 10.80
C TRP A 331 -13.68 -27.70 11.44
N THR A 332 -14.83 -27.17 11.00
CA THR A 332 -16.13 -27.56 11.51
C THR A 332 -16.76 -28.65 10.66
N THR A 333 -17.64 -29.46 11.24
CA THR A 333 -18.48 -30.44 10.55
C THR A 333 -19.55 -29.78 9.64
N ARG A 334 -19.73 -28.46 9.74
CA ARG A 334 -20.69 -27.68 8.95
C ARG A 334 -20.00 -27.00 7.76
N LEU A 335 -19.51 -27.80 6.83
CA LEU A 335 -18.75 -27.32 5.67
C LEU A 335 -19.59 -26.56 4.61
N ASN A 336 -20.93 -26.71 4.65
CA ASN A 336 -21.88 -26.04 3.76
C ASN A 336 -22.35 -24.68 4.28
N VAL A 337 -21.69 -24.12 5.29
CA VAL A 337 -21.95 -22.74 5.68
C VAL A 337 -21.42 -21.84 4.57
N GLU A 338 -22.33 -21.21 3.83
CA GLU A 338 -21.99 -20.09 2.97
C GLU A 338 -21.39 -19.01 3.86
N LEU A 339 -20.17 -18.59 3.53
CA LEU A 339 -19.61 -17.42 4.17
C LEU A 339 -20.20 -16.23 3.45
N ASP A 340 -20.89 -15.36 4.20
CA ASP A 340 -21.38 -14.10 3.65
C ASP A 340 -20.26 -13.46 2.83
N SER A 341 -20.56 -13.09 1.58
CA SER A 341 -19.62 -12.34 0.75
C SER A 341 -19.13 -11.15 1.56
N ILE A 342 -17.85 -10.78 1.42
CA ILE A 342 -17.24 -9.63 2.13
C ILE A 342 -18.03 -8.33 1.94
N ARG A 343 -18.96 -8.29 0.99
CA ARG A 343 -19.91 -7.21 0.73
C ARG A 343 -20.89 -6.95 1.89
N ASP A 344 -21.30 -7.95 2.67
CA ASP A 344 -22.43 -7.85 3.61
C ASP A 344 -22.17 -8.54 4.97
N PHE A 345 -21.16 -8.10 5.72
CA PHE A 345 -20.92 -8.59 7.09
C PHE A 345 -21.69 -7.78 8.15
N PRO A 346 -22.78 -8.30 8.74
CA PRO A 346 -23.17 -7.85 10.06
C PRO A 346 -22.92 -8.85 11.18
N ASN A 347 -22.99 -10.18 11.04
CA ASN A 347 -22.84 -11.07 12.21
C ASN A 347 -22.32 -12.49 11.89
N ALA A 348 -21.17 -12.86 12.46
CA ALA A 348 -20.70 -14.25 12.46
C ALA A 348 -21.59 -15.15 13.35
N PRO A 349 -21.85 -16.41 12.98
CA PRO A 349 -22.62 -17.33 13.79
C PRO A 349 -21.90 -17.63 15.12
N LYS A 350 -22.66 -17.64 16.23
CA LYS A 350 -22.19 -18.07 17.56
C LYS A 350 -22.58 -19.52 17.80
N PHE A 351 -21.67 -20.33 18.34
CA PHE A 351 -21.90 -21.73 18.66
C PHE A 351 -21.91 -21.97 20.17
N VAL A 352 -22.65 -23.00 20.61
CA VAL A 352 -22.95 -23.27 22.03
C VAL A 352 -22.20 -24.50 22.55
N ASN A 353 -21.59 -25.32 21.68
CA ASN A 353 -20.92 -26.56 22.10
C ASN A 353 -19.79 -26.95 21.12
N ASP A 354 -18.53 -26.84 21.55
CA ASP A 354 -17.36 -26.77 20.66
C ASP A 354 -16.90 -28.15 20.16
N ASP A 355 -16.97 -29.19 21.00
CA ASP A 355 -16.45 -30.54 20.67
C ASP A 355 -17.30 -31.29 19.62
N LYS A 356 -18.60 -31.00 19.54
CA LYS A 356 -19.51 -31.64 18.57
C LYS A 356 -19.39 -31.06 17.16
N ILE A 357 -18.72 -29.92 17.04
CA ILE A 357 -18.59 -29.17 15.79
C ILE A 357 -17.24 -29.43 15.15
N LEU A 358 -16.22 -29.86 15.91
CA LEU A 358 -14.89 -30.11 15.38
C LEU A 358 -14.88 -31.31 14.42
N ASN A 359 -14.36 -31.10 13.21
CA ASN A 359 -14.12 -32.16 12.24
C ASN A 359 -12.68 -32.68 12.42
N SER A 360 -12.48 -33.77 13.16
CA SER A 360 -11.13 -34.32 13.40
C SER A 360 -10.38 -34.77 12.13
N SER A 361 -11.05 -34.95 11.00
CA SER A 361 -10.41 -35.30 9.73
C SER A 361 -9.99 -34.09 8.88
N TRP A 362 -10.22 -32.85 9.33
CA TRP A 362 -9.85 -31.65 8.58
C TRP A 362 -8.36 -31.62 8.13
N PRO A 363 -7.37 -32.09 8.93
CA PRO A 363 -5.97 -32.02 8.53
C PRO A 363 -5.67 -32.89 7.29
N LEU A 364 -6.36 -34.03 7.16
CA LEU A 364 -6.17 -35.02 6.10
C LEU A 364 -6.62 -34.53 4.72
N HIS A 365 -7.39 -33.44 4.66
CA HIS A 365 -7.98 -32.94 3.42
C HIS A 365 -7.38 -31.61 2.95
N THR A 366 -6.53 -30.96 3.75
CA THR A 366 -6.16 -29.54 3.54
C THR A 366 -4.69 -29.19 3.75
N THR A 367 -3.85 -30.14 4.18
CA THR A 367 -2.44 -29.84 4.52
C THR A 367 -1.46 -30.35 3.48
N THR A 368 -0.66 -29.44 2.93
CA THR A 368 0.71 -29.74 2.53
C THR A 368 1.59 -29.39 3.73
N PHE A 369 2.05 -30.40 4.46
CA PHE A 369 3.12 -30.21 5.45
C PHE A 369 4.41 -29.90 4.68
N LEU A 370 4.64 -28.61 4.42
CA LEU A 370 5.93 -28.17 3.93
C LEU A 370 6.82 -27.93 5.15
N GLU A 371 7.75 -28.85 5.38
CA GLU A 371 8.87 -28.60 6.28
C GLU A 371 9.64 -27.36 5.79
N PRO A 372 9.99 -26.40 6.67
CA PRO A 372 10.64 -25.15 6.26
C PRO A 372 12.01 -25.33 5.58
N ASP A 373 12.60 -26.53 5.62
CA ASP A 373 14.01 -26.75 5.27
C ASP A 373 14.25 -27.43 3.89
N SER A 374 13.22 -27.54 3.04
CA SER A 374 13.39 -28.06 1.67
C SER A 374 13.31 -26.98 0.59
N LEU A 375 13.99 -25.86 0.78
CA LEU A 375 14.41 -25.04 -0.37
C LEU A 375 15.61 -25.74 -1.03
N PRO A 376 15.55 -26.13 -2.32
CA PRO A 376 16.74 -26.62 -3.00
C PRO A 376 17.78 -25.50 -2.97
N ALA A 377 18.95 -25.81 -2.42
CA ALA A 377 20.11 -24.93 -2.50
C ALA A 377 20.39 -24.62 -3.98
N VAL A 378 20.01 -23.42 -4.41
CA VAL A 378 20.44 -22.89 -5.70
C VAL A 378 21.91 -22.53 -5.53
N ASN A 379 22.78 -23.48 -5.87
CA ASN A 379 24.20 -23.24 -6.06
C ASN A 379 24.36 -22.29 -7.26
N ILE A 380 24.44 -20.99 -6.97
CA ILE A 380 25.00 -20.02 -7.93
C ILE A 380 26.51 -20.14 -7.78
N LYS A 381 27.15 -20.87 -8.69
CA LYS A 381 28.59 -20.71 -8.92
C LYS A 381 28.79 -19.37 -9.61
N GLU A 382 29.62 -18.52 -9.02
CA GLU A 382 30.17 -17.31 -9.64
C GLU A 382 30.98 -17.61 -10.89
#